data_AF-B8DPV9-F1
#
_entry.id   AF-B8DPV9-F1
#
_cell.length_a   1.000
_cell.length_b   1.000
_cell.length_c   1.000
_cell.angle_alpha   90.00
_cell.angle_beta   90.00
_cell.angle_gamma   90.00
#
_symmetry.space_group_name_H-M   'P 1'
#
loop_
_entity.id
_entity.type
_entity.pdbx_description
1 polymer ?
#
loop_
_entity_poly.entity_id
_entity_poly.type
_entity_poly.pdbx_seq_one_letter_code
_entity_poly.pdbx_strand_id
1 'polypeptide(L)'
;MTIVSTNTVELYTGNGTQTEWPVTFPFLRPEDVRAVVSGTGGDRVLAYGTDYVAAALPGGGGSVTTAPGAPGMVHAGEHLTLWLDQPFTQEMDLRNTGVLDAEMLERGFDRLTLMAQQLREEVGRCVKVPMTDQSTRPDALLEGITANVGRAELAALDAQDRAASATASAVRAESSVSGLDAALTGVHQLREEVLQTVADARQDVLACAAFVPIGAILDFPVNTVPTGFLVCAGQVVTRTAYPDLVTYLTGGTVAVNATLPDLRGEFRRGADLGRGVDAGRVVGSAQGDAIRNITGSLYNYIQNNASQENGALRTQVASTLNSPFGAGTIMSWSTLSIDASRQVPTASENRPRNIAVVPCIKAYHAPMSAAPVDLADALDRLDDLAAIVSPNVGKFCTMKCVGGGQTIPVAGAVTVAAQGGQAVAAGESWTGPSDGSLSITIPSDGLYEIRGTFTGMAAASGHFSGFITVNSALVLHSYCYAYVYSWTTGCPECTMSLKTGDVIRMQASTGVALTSGGTGTVTLTARRVR
;
A
#
# COMPACT_ATOMS: atom_id res chain seq x y z
N MET A 1 32.09 13.23 80.97
CA MET A 1 30.75 13.02 80.37
C MET A 1 30.89 11.77 79.54
N THR A 2 30.44 10.61 80.00
CA THR A 2 30.81 9.35 79.33
C THR A 2 30.28 9.28 77.90
N ILE A 3 31.17 9.06 76.92
CA ILE A 3 30.83 8.91 75.50
C ILE A 3 30.22 7.53 75.24
N VAL A 4 28.90 7.48 75.01
CA VAL A 4 28.15 6.23 74.74
C VAL A 4 27.67 6.14 73.29
N SER A 5 27.46 7.28 72.62
CA SER A 5 27.09 7.31 71.21
C SER A 5 28.26 6.89 70.32
N THR A 6 27.98 6.21 69.22
CA THR A 6 28.97 5.87 68.17
C THR A 6 28.82 6.70 66.90
N ASN A 7 27.80 7.57 66.86
CA ASN A 7 27.57 8.46 65.72
C ASN A 7 28.47 9.69 65.88
N THR A 8 29.05 10.16 64.78
CA THR A 8 29.84 11.39 64.71
C THR A 8 29.40 12.29 63.56
N VAL A 9 28.41 11.86 62.78
CA VAL A 9 27.85 12.59 61.63
C VAL A 9 26.34 12.41 61.59
N GLU A 10 25.62 13.47 61.27
CA GLU A 10 24.18 13.48 61.07
C GLU A 10 23.80 14.18 59.78
N LEU A 11 22.75 13.69 59.14
CA LEU A 11 22.22 14.20 57.89
C LEU A 11 20.76 14.58 58.06
N TYR A 12 20.43 15.82 57.71
CA TYR A 12 19.08 16.37 57.74
C TYR A 12 18.65 16.81 56.34
N THR A 13 17.35 16.73 56.07
CA THR A 13 16.76 17.30 54.85
C THR A 13 16.11 18.63 55.19
N GLY A 14 16.47 19.68 54.46
CA GLY A 14 15.90 21.02 54.61
C GLY A 14 14.48 21.09 54.08
N ASN A 15 13.57 21.58 54.92
CA ASN A 15 12.21 21.95 54.53
C ASN A 15 12.07 23.45 54.21
N GLY A 16 13.18 24.21 54.24
CA GLY A 16 13.23 25.65 53.97
C GLY A 16 12.73 26.56 55.10
N THR A 17 12.23 26.00 56.21
CA THR A 17 11.68 26.77 57.34
C THR A 17 12.28 26.39 58.70
N GLN A 18 12.91 25.23 58.82
CA GLN A 18 13.58 24.78 60.04
C GLN A 18 14.84 25.60 60.29
N THR A 19 15.06 25.99 61.55
CA THR A 19 16.20 26.81 61.98
C THR A 19 16.99 26.20 63.15
N GLU A 20 16.56 25.03 63.63
CA GLU A 20 17.21 24.27 64.69
C GLU A 20 17.29 22.79 64.29
N TRP A 21 18.47 22.22 64.45
CA TRP A 21 18.76 20.83 64.14
C TRP A 21 19.38 20.18 65.37
N PRO A 22 18.84 19.05 65.84
CA PRO A 22 19.44 18.34 66.96
C PRO A 22 20.84 17.85 66.59
N VAL A 23 21.73 17.76 67.58
CA VAL A 23 23.03 17.09 67.47
C VAL A 23 23.04 15.95 68.47
N THR A 24 22.94 14.71 68.01
CA THR A 24 22.88 13.54 68.92
C THR A 24 24.26 13.04 69.34
N PHE A 25 25.31 13.44 68.62
CA PHE A 25 26.67 13.06 68.98
C PHE A 25 27.28 14.00 70.02
N PRO A 26 28.01 13.46 71.01
CA PRO A 26 28.67 14.28 72.02
C PRO A 26 29.83 15.10 71.45
N PHE A 27 29.97 16.35 71.89
CA PHE A 27 31.07 17.25 71.54
C PHE A 27 31.57 18.01 72.78
N LEU A 28 32.86 18.36 72.80
CA LEU A 28 33.50 19.03 73.96
C LEU A 28 33.36 20.55 73.90
N ARG A 29 33.48 21.12 72.69
CA ARG A 29 33.31 22.55 72.45
C ARG A 29 32.34 22.76 71.29
N PRO A 30 31.47 23.78 71.34
CA PRO A 30 30.57 24.14 70.25
C PRO A 30 31.25 24.25 68.87
N GLU A 31 32.47 24.78 68.82
CA GLU A 31 33.25 24.95 67.60
C GLU A 31 33.76 23.64 66.97
N ASP A 32 33.71 22.52 67.71
CA ASP A 32 34.10 21.20 67.20
C ASP A 32 32.98 20.56 66.35
N VAL A 33 31.80 21.20 66.26
CA VAL A 33 30.72 20.78 65.37
C VAL A 33 30.82 21.58 64.08
N ARG A 34 30.96 20.87 62.95
CA ARG A 34 31.01 21.44 61.61
C ARG A 34 29.72 21.19 60.85
N ALA A 35 29.44 22.06 59.88
CA ALA A 35 28.22 22.01 59.08
C ALA A 35 28.48 22.33 57.61
N VAL A 36 27.82 21.59 56.70
CA VAL A 36 27.86 21.79 55.25
C VAL A 36 26.47 21.53 54.68
N VAL A 37 26.10 22.31 53.67
CA VAL A 37 24.84 22.15 52.95
C VAL A 37 25.14 21.70 51.53
N SER A 38 24.55 20.59 51.10
CA SER A 38 24.67 20.07 49.74
C SER A 38 23.36 20.22 48.97
N GLY A 39 23.47 20.57 47.68
CA GLY A 39 22.35 20.80 46.78
C GLY A 39 22.76 20.81 45.32
N THR A 40 21.87 21.24 44.42
CA THR A 40 22.08 21.24 42.96
C THR A 40 23.23 22.14 42.48
N GLY A 41 23.72 23.05 43.33
CA GLY A 41 24.84 23.95 43.06
C GLY A 41 26.19 23.52 43.62
N GLY A 42 26.28 22.33 44.23
CA GLY A 42 27.47 21.85 44.96
C GLY A 42 27.40 22.11 46.47
N ASP A 43 28.50 21.82 47.17
CA ASP A 43 28.58 21.88 48.63
C ASP A 43 28.94 23.29 49.13
N ARG A 44 28.12 23.82 50.05
CA ARG A 44 28.32 25.10 50.75
C ARG A 44 28.74 24.84 52.18
N VAL A 45 30.03 25.05 52.47
CA VAL A 45 30.58 24.96 53.84
C VAL A 45 30.08 26.14 54.67
N LEU A 46 29.53 25.85 55.85
CA LEU A 46 29.01 26.86 56.77
C LEU A 46 30.08 27.26 57.79
N ALA A 47 30.14 28.54 58.13
CA ALA A 47 31.06 29.09 59.13
C ALA A 47 30.41 29.16 60.52
N TYR A 48 31.03 28.53 61.51
CA TYR A 48 30.62 28.62 62.92
C TYR A 48 30.67 30.09 63.40
N GLY A 49 29.65 30.53 64.14
CA GLY A 49 29.48 31.89 64.65
C GLY A 49 28.97 32.91 63.63
N THR A 50 29.02 32.61 62.33
CA THR A 50 28.50 33.49 61.26
C THR A 50 27.23 32.94 60.64
N ASP A 51 27.24 31.65 60.26
CA ASP A 51 26.10 31.00 59.61
C ASP A 51 25.28 30.17 60.62
N TYR A 52 25.94 29.57 61.60
CA TYR A 52 25.32 28.75 62.64
C TYR A 52 26.04 28.88 63.98
N VAL A 53 25.34 28.50 65.05
CA VAL A 53 25.89 28.32 66.39
C VAL A 53 25.49 26.95 66.92
N ALA A 54 26.36 26.33 67.72
CA ALA A 54 26.10 25.06 68.37
C ALA A 54 25.96 25.27 69.89
N ALA A 55 25.02 24.58 70.50
CA ALA A 55 24.79 24.64 71.94
C ALA A 55 24.81 23.23 72.52
N ALA A 56 25.68 22.98 73.51
CA ALA A 56 25.75 21.70 74.20
C ALA A 56 24.57 21.56 75.18
N LEU A 57 23.97 20.37 75.24
CA LEU A 57 22.90 20.04 76.18
C LEU A 57 23.43 19.27 77.39
N PRO A 58 22.85 19.46 78.60
CA PRO A 58 23.20 18.66 79.77
C PRO A 58 22.93 17.17 79.50
N GLY A 59 23.98 16.34 79.58
CA GLY A 59 23.89 14.89 79.31
C GLY A 59 24.52 14.44 77.99
N GLY A 60 25.03 15.36 77.17
CA GLY A 60 25.73 15.08 75.92
C GLY A 60 24.89 15.37 74.68
N GLY A 61 25.56 15.64 73.57
CA GLY A 61 24.93 16.17 72.36
C GLY A 61 24.59 17.66 72.50
N GLY A 62 23.71 18.14 71.63
CA GLY A 62 23.35 19.55 71.56
C GLY A 62 22.31 19.86 70.51
N SER A 63 22.28 21.11 70.07
CA SER A 63 21.62 21.52 68.84
C SER A 63 22.48 22.52 68.08
N VAL A 64 22.33 22.51 66.76
CA VAL A 64 22.83 23.56 65.87
C VAL A 64 21.66 24.43 65.48
N THR A 65 21.82 25.74 65.60
CA THR A 65 20.83 26.74 65.20
C THR A 65 21.43 27.73 64.21
N THR A 66 20.60 28.28 63.34
CA THR A 66 21.01 29.39 62.46
C THR A 66 21.51 30.56 63.30
N ALA A 67 22.66 31.14 62.96
CA ALA A 67 23.23 32.24 63.74
C ALA A 67 22.31 33.48 63.70
N PRO A 68 22.26 34.28 64.79
CA PRO A 68 21.43 35.48 64.83
C PRO A 68 21.77 36.47 63.70
N GLY A 69 20.80 36.79 62.85
CA GLY A 69 20.98 37.72 61.72
C GLY A 69 21.53 37.08 60.44
N ALA A 70 21.83 35.78 60.42
CA ALA A 70 22.21 35.06 59.22
C ALA A 70 20.98 34.76 58.32
N PRO A 71 21.13 34.73 56.98
CA PRO A 71 20.11 34.19 56.10
C PRO A 71 19.87 32.70 56.43
N GLY A 72 18.66 32.19 56.16
CA GLY A 72 18.28 30.81 56.49
C GLY A 72 19.32 29.79 56.04
N MET A 73 19.73 28.92 56.97
CA MET A 73 20.90 28.06 56.81
C MET A 73 20.72 26.97 55.74
N VAL A 74 19.51 26.41 55.61
CA VAL A 74 19.19 25.27 54.72
C VAL A 74 17.86 25.54 54.00
N HIS A 75 17.88 25.55 52.67
CA HIS A 75 16.69 25.75 51.85
C HIS A 75 15.91 24.45 51.60
N ALA A 76 14.69 24.57 51.04
CA ALA A 76 13.87 23.41 50.70
C ALA A 76 14.55 22.56 49.61
N GLY A 77 14.74 21.28 49.88
CA GLY A 77 15.41 20.34 48.96
C GLY A 77 16.94 20.34 49.08
N GLU A 78 17.53 21.12 49.98
CA GLU A 78 18.95 21.01 50.35
C GLU A 78 19.14 20.02 51.50
N HIS A 79 20.34 19.44 51.63
CA HIS A 79 20.68 18.54 52.72
C HIS A 79 21.76 19.15 53.62
N LEU A 80 21.52 19.14 54.93
CA LEU A 80 22.49 19.59 55.93
C LEU A 80 23.23 18.39 56.49
N THR A 81 24.54 18.40 56.41
CA THR A 81 25.40 17.44 57.10
C THR A 81 26.10 18.14 58.26
N LEU A 82 25.92 17.60 59.46
CA LEU A 82 26.63 18.00 60.67
C LEU A 82 27.64 16.93 61.03
N TRP A 83 28.87 17.30 61.39
CA TRP A 83 29.86 16.33 61.83
C TRP A 83 30.75 16.85 62.94
N LEU A 84 31.33 15.91 63.68
CA LEU A 84 32.34 16.17 64.68
C LEU A 84 33.72 16.34 64.04
N ASP A 85 34.41 17.43 64.38
CA ASP A 85 35.77 17.79 63.94
C ASP A 85 36.62 18.14 65.17
N GLN A 86 37.07 17.11 65.89
CA GLN A 86 37.91 17.27 67.08
C GLN A 86 39.38 17.47 66.68
N PRO A 87 40.05 18.55 67.14
CA PRO A 87 41.47 18.74 66.88
C PRO A 87 42.31 17.62 67.47
N PHE A 88 43.14 16.97 66.66
CA PHE A 88 44.10 15.91 67.04
C PHE A 88 45.29 16.43 67.84
N THR A 89 45.02 17.11 68.96
CA THR A 89 46.00 17.65 69.89
C THR A 89 45.74 17.13 71.30
N GLN A 90 46.82 16.95 72.07
CA GLN A 90 46.74 16.63 73.49
C GLN A 90 46.84 17.93 74.30
N GLU A 91 45.75 18.30 74.96
CA GLU A 91 45.70 19.51 75.80
C GLU A 91 45.93 19.23 77.29
N MET A 92 45.83 17.96 77.71
CA MET A 92 46.05 17.56 79.09
C MET A 92 47.54 17.44 79.39
N ASP A 93 48.00 18.19 80.40
CA ASP A 93 49.37 18.16 80.92
C ASP A 93 49.35 17.92 82.44
N LEU A 94 49.74 16.71 82.86
CA LEU A 94 49.73 16.29 84.26
C LEU A 94 51.13 16.44 84.88
N ARG A 95 51.21 17.13 86.02
CA ARG A 95 52.46 17.27 86.78
C ARG A 95 52.68 16.06 87.70
N ASN A 96 53.94 15.62 87.83
CA ASN A 96 54.32 14.43 88.62
C ASN A 96 54.08 14.57 90.14
N THR A 97 53.73 15.76 90.63
CA THR A 97 53.42 16.01 92.05
C THR A 97 52.24 17.00 92.15
N GLY A 98 51.05 16.48 92.44
CA GLY A 98 49.80 17.25 92.57
C GLY A 98 48.60 16.33 92.84
N VAL A 99 47.46 16.91 93.21
CA VAL A 99 46.19 16.18 93.33
C VAL A 99 45.69 15.84 91.92
N LEU A 100 45.38 14.57 91.67
CA LEU A 100 44.81 14.12 90.40
C LEU A 100 43.32 14.49 90.35
N ASP A 101 42.96 15.36 89.41
CA ASP A 101 41.57 15.72 89.14
C ASP A 101 40.92 14.68 88.22
N ALA A 102 39.96 13.94 88.76
CA ALA A 102 39.22 12.93 88.00
C ALA A 102 38.45 13.56 86.83
N GLU A 103 37.95 14.79 86.94
CA GLU A 103 37.23 15.45 85.86
C GLU A 103 38.16 15.76 84.67
N MET A 104 39.41 16.12 84.97
CA MET A 104 40.41 16.38 83.94
C MET A 104 40.81 15.11 83.18
N LEU A 105 40.96 13.98 83.89
CA LEU A 105 41.22 12.67 83.30
C LEU A 105 40.04 12.18 82.43
N GLU A 106 38.82 12.27 82.95
CA GLU A 106 37.61 11.88 82.21
C GLU A 106 37.45 12.71 80.93
N ARG A 107 37.67 14.04 81.00
CA ARG A 107 37.64 14.91 79.81
C ARG A 107 38.72 14.54 78.79
N GLY A 108 39.90 14.10 79.25
CA GLY A 108 40.97 13.59 78.40
C GLY A 108 40.62 12.28 77.70
N PHE A 109 40.01 11.33 78.41
CA PHE A 109 39.57 10.05 77.83
C PHE A 109 38.36 10.20 76.90
N ASP A 110 37.40 11.06 77.25
CA ASP A 110 36.27 11.41 76.39
C ASP A 110 36.78 11.97 75.05
N ARG A 111 37.77 12.88 75.08
CA ARG A 111 38.40 13.42 73.87
C ARG A 111 39.05 12.35 73.00
N LEU A 112 39.84 11.45 73.58
CA LEU A 112 40.48 10.36 72.83
C LEU A 112 39.44 9.43 72.20
N THR A 113 38.34 9.18 72.91
CA THR A 113 37.23 8.36 72.40
C THR A 113 36.56 9.04 71.21
N LEU A 114 36.32 10.35 71.28
CA LEU A 114 35.78 11.13 70.17
C LEU A 114 36.70 11.15 68.95
N MET A 115 38.02 11.34 69.14
CA MET A 115 39.01 11.24 68.06
C MET A 115 39.00 9.86 67.40
N ALA A 116 38.91 8.79 68.18
CA ALA A 116 38.85 7.42 67.65
C ALA A 116 37.57 7.16 66.85
N GLN A 117 36.43 7.68 67.30
CA GLN A 117 35.16 7.59 66.57
C GLN A 117 35.19 8.38 65.26
N GLN A 118 35.77 9.60 65.27
CA GLN A 118 35.98 10.39 64.07
C GLN A 118 36.86 9.66 63.04
N LEU A 119 38.02 9.13 63.47
CA LEU A 119 38.90 8.36 62.59
C LEU A 119 38.21 7.11 62.02
N ARG A 120 37.37 6.43 62.82
CA ARG A 120 36.60 5.28 62.33
C ARG A 120 35.65 5.69 61.21
N GLU A 121 34.99 6.85 61.33
CA GLU A 121 34.09 7.38 60.33
C GLU A 121 34.84 7.80 59.06
N GLU A 122 35.95 8.51 59.19
CA GLU A 122 36.80 8.90 58.05
C GLU A 122 37.32 7.68 57.29
N VAL A 123 37.87 6.68 57.99
CA VAL A 123 38.29 5.41 57.38
C VAL A 123 37.10 4.66 56.79
N GLY A 124 35.91 4.77 57.39
CA GLY A 124 34.64 4.24 56.86
C GLY A 124 34.29 4.73 55.47
N ARG A 125 34.69 5.97 55.13
CA ARG A 125 34.39 6.66 53.88
C ARG A 125 35.47 6.53 52.81
N CYS A 126 36.60 5.92 53.13
CA CYS A 126 37.65 5.63 52.16
C CYS A 126 37.34 4.36 51.32
N VAL A 127 37.93 4.30 50.13
CA VAL A 127 37.98 3.06 49.34
C VAL A 127 38.88 2.06 50.05
N LYS A 128 38.33 0.89 50.41
CA LYS A 128 39.06 -0.17 51.11
C LYS A 128 39.35 -1.32 50.16
N VAL A 129 40.58 -1.80 50.22
CA VAL A 129 40.97 -3.07 49.59
C VAL A 129 41.10 -4.10 50.71
N PRO A 130 40.60 -5.34 50.52
CA PRO A 130 40.76 -6.41 51.49
C PRO A 130 42.24 -6.61 51.84
N MET A 131 42.57 -6.85 53.12
CA MET A 131 43.96 -7.09 53.54
C MET A 131 44.59 -8.33 52.90
N THR A 132 43.77 -9.25 52.40
CA THR A 132 44.20 -10.46 51.68
C THR A 132 44.58 -10.20 50.22
N ASP A 133 44.20 -9.05 49.67
CA ASP A 133 44.50 -8.67 48.28
C ASP A 133 45.78 -7.85 48.24
N GLN A 134 46.87 -8.49 47.83
CA GLN A 134 48.19 -7.87 47.69
C GLN A 134 48.39 -7.22 46.31
N SER A 135 47.45 -7.39 45.38
CA SER A 135 47.59 -6.99 43.98
C SER A 135 46.94 -5.65 43.67
N THR A 136 45.87 -5.34 44.39
CA THR A 136 45.04 -4.18 44.09
C THR A 136 45.47 -2.96 44.90
N ARG A 137 45.99 -1.94 44.22
CA ARG A 137 46.25 -0.63 44.84
C ARG A 137 44.98 0.23 44.79
N PRO A 138 44.58 0.91 45.88
CA PRO A 138 43.39 1.78 45.90
C PRO A 138 43.36 2.81 44.76
N ASP A 139 44.51 3.43 44.44
CA ASP A 139 44.63 4.41 43.35
C ASP A 139 44.32 3.80 41.97
N ALA A 140 44.78 2.56 41.74
CA ALA A 140 44.55 1.84 40.49
C ALA A 140 43.07 1.43 40.32
N LEU A 141 42.36 1.15 41.43
CA LEU A 141 40.91 0.93 41.39
C LEU A 141 40.16 2.20 40.96
N LEU A 142 40.54 3.35 41.51
CA LEU A 142 39.90 4.62 41.21
C LEU A 142 40.12 5.02 39.73
N GLU A 143 41.32 4.81 39.21
CA GLU A 143 41.63 4.97 37.79
C GLU A 143 40.81 4.01 36.91
N GLY A 144 40.69 2.74 37.33
CA GLY A 144 39.88 1.74 36.63
C GLY A 144 38.38 2.07 36.59
N ILE A 145 37.82 2.58 37.69
CA ILE A 145 36.43 3.06 37.76
C ILE A 145 36.24 4.22 36.78
N THR A 146 37.11 5.22 36.82
CA THR A 146 37.03 6.39 35.93
C THR A 146 37.11 5.98 34.45
N ALA A 147 38.01 5.07 34.12
CA ALA A 147 38.13 4.53 32.76
C ALA A 147 36.91 3.70 32.32
N ASN A 148 36.27 2.96 33.24
CA ASN A 148 35.02 2.26 32.97
C ASN A 148 33.87 3.22 32.69
N VAL A 149 33.77 4.32 33.45
CA VAL A 149 32.76 5.37 33.20
C VAL A 149 32.96 5.96 31.80
N GLY A 150 34.17 6.37 31.44
CA GLY A 150 34.45 6.92 30.11
C GLY A 150 34.16 5.93 28.96
N ARG A 151 34.43 4.63 29.15
CA ARG A 151 34.06 3.60 28.17
C ARG A 151 32.54 3.43 28.05
N ALA A 152 31.81 3.51 29.16
CA ALA A 152 30.36 3.41 29.16
C ALA A 152 29.71 4.61 28.45
N GLU A 153 30.20 5.82 28.69
CA GLU A 153 29.75 7.03 28.00
C GLU A 153 30.00 6.95 26.49
N LEU A 154 31.21 6.52 26.09
CA LEU A 154 31.55 6.36 24.67
C LEU A 154 30.67 5.30 23.99
N ALA A 155 30.39 4.19 24.66
CA ALA A 155 29.49 3.15 24.15
C ALA A 155 28.05 3.65 24.01
N ALA A 156 27.59 4.53 24.90
CA ALA A 156 26.27 5.16 24.81
C ALA A 156 26.17 6.11 23.60
N LEU A 157 27.20 6.94 23.37
CA LEU A 157 27.30 7.82 22.19
C LEU A 157 27.29 7.02 20.88
N ASP A 158 28.10 5.97 20.80
CA ASP A 158 28.19 5.09 19.63
C ASP A 158 26.87 4.33 19.36
N ALA A 159 26.12 3.97 20.42
CA ALA A 159 24.77 3.44 20.26
C ALA A 159 23.78 4.47 19.70
N GLN A 160 23.87 5.73 20.14
CA GLN A 160 23.05 6.82 19.65
C GLN A 160 23.32 7.11 18.15
N ASP A 161 24.59 7.14 17.74
CA ASP A 161 24.99 7.35 16.34
C ASP A 161 24.52 6.22 15.43
N ARG A 162 24.58 4.97 15.90
CA ARG A 162 24.03 3.82 15.17
C ARG A 162 22.52 3.91 15.02
N ALA A 163 21.80 4.34 16.06
CA ALA A 163 20.36 4.54 15.98
C ALA A 163 19.98 5.64 14.97
N ALA A 164 20.72 6.76 14.97
CA ALA A 164 20.54 7.83 13.98
C ALA A 164 20.81 7.36 12.55
N SER A 165 21.89 6.59 12.35
CA SER A 165 22.25 6.02 11.05
C SER A 165 21.20 5.02 10.54
N ALA A 166 20.67 4.18 11.41
CA ALA A 166 19.58 3.25 11.09
C ALA A 166 18.31 4.02 10.68
N THR A 167 17.97 5.08 11.40
CA THR A 167 16.82 5.95 11.09
C THR A 167 16.98 6.62 9.72
N ALA A 168 18.14 7.19 9.44
CA ALA A 168 18.43 7.81 8.15
C ALA A 168 18.37 6.79 6.99
N SER A 169 18.78 5.54 7.24
CA SER A 169 18.71 4.46 6.26
C SER A 169 17.27 4.03 6.00
N ALA A 170 16.43 3.97 7.03
CA ALA A 170 14.99 3.70 6.90
C ALA A 170 14.29 4.80 6.07
N VAL A 171 14.56 6.08 6.34
CA VAL A 171 13.98 7.20 5.58
C VAL A 171 14.38 7.15 4.10
N ARG A 172 15.63 6.82 3.77
CA ARG A 172 16.07 6.64 2.37
C ARG A 172 15.40 5.47 1.67
N ALA A 173 15.12 4.39 2.40
CA ALA A 173 14.38 3.26 1.87
C ALA A 173 12.92 3.66 1.59
N GLU A 174 12.26 4.37 2.51
CA GLU A 174 10.89 4.88 2.32
C GLU A 174 10.76 5.84 1.14
N SER A 175 11.71 6.76 0.96
CA SER A 175 11.69 7.67 -0.19
C SER A 175 11.95 6.95 -1.53
N SER A 176 12.75 5.88 -1.51
CA SER A 176 12.95 5.04 -2.69
C SER A 176 11.67 4.27 -3.05
N VAL A 177 10.94 3.77 -2.05
CA VAL A 177 9.65 3.10 -2.24
C VAL A 177 8.61 4.06 -2.82
N SER A 178 8.49 5.28 -2.28
CA SER A 178 7.53 6.26 -2.82
C SER A 178 7.87 6.68 -4.25
N GLY A 179 9.16 6.79 -4.60
CA GLY A 179 9.59 7.01 -5.97
C GLY A 179 9.21 5.87 -6.93
N LEU A 180 9.31 4.62 -6.47
CA LEU A 180 8.90 3.44 -7.24
C LEU A 180 7.37 3.35 -7.40
N ASP A 181 6.60 3.67 -6.36
CA ASP A 181 5.12 3.72 -6.44
C ASP A 181 4.64 4.78 -7.43
N ALA A 182 5.29 5.96 -7.45
CA ALA A 182 5.02 7.00 -8.43
C ALA A 182 5.34 6.54 -9.86
N ALA A 183 6.47 5.85 -10.05
CA ALA A 183 6.85 5.29 -11.34
C ALA A 183 5.88 4.21 -11.83
N LEU A 184 5.44 3.31 -10.94
CA LEU A 184 4.45 2.27 -11.25
C LEU A 184 3.10 2.88 -11.67
N THR A 185 2.67 3.92 -10.96
CA THR A 185 1.45 4.67 -11.31
C THR A 185 1.58 5.27 -12.71
N GLY A 186 2.74 5.84 -13.04
CA GLY A 186 3.03 6.37 -14.39
C GLY A 186 3.00 5.30 -15.48
N VAL A 187 3.54 4.10 -15.22
CA VAL A 187 3.49 2.97 -16.18
C VAL A 187 2.05 2.51 -16.42
N HIS A 188 1.24 2.39 -15.37
CA HIS A 188 -0.19 2.04 -15.51
C HIS A 188 -0.96 3.09 -16.30
N GLN A 189 -0.70 4.38 -16.05
CA GLN A 189 -1.34 5.46 -16.79
C GLN A 189 -0.97 5.42 -18.28
N LEU A 190 0.31 5.21 -18.60
CA LEU A 190 0.79 5.09 -19.98
C LEU A 190 0.15 3.89 -20.69
N ARG A 191 -0.02 2.76 -20.00
CA ARG A 191 -0.68 1.57 -20.54
C ARG A 191 -2.13 1.86 -20.96
N GLU A 192 -2.89 2.53 -20.10
CA GLU A 192 -4.28 2.91 -20.41
C GLU A 192 -4.36 3.95 -21.52
N GLU A 193 -3.45 4.93 -21.55
CA GLU A 193 -3.37 5.92 -22.62
C GLU A 193 -3.08 5.27 -23.98
N VAL A 194 -2.16 4.30 -24.02
CA VAL A 194 -1.85 3.52 -25.22
C VAL A 194 -3.07 2.74 -25.70
N LEU A 195 -3.78 2.05 -24.81
CA LEU A 195 -5.00 1.31 -25.16
C LEU A 195 -6.08 2.23 -25.74
N GLN A 196 -6.30 3.38 -25.11
CA GLN A 196 -7.29 4.36 -25.56
C GLN A 196 -6.92 4.93 -26.94
N THR A 197 -5.66 5.33 -27.12
CA THR A 197 -5.17 5.87 -28.41
C THR A 197 -5.32 4.85 -29.54
N VAL A 198 -5.07 3.56 -29.26
CA VAL A 198 -5.28 2.49 -30.25
C VAL A 198 -6.76 2.32 -30.59
N ALA A 199 -7.65 2.39 -29.60
CA ALA A 199 -9.09 2.31 -29.83
C ALA A 199 -9.59 3.49 -30.67
N ASP A 200 -9.14 4.71 -30.37
CA ASP A 200 -9.50 5.92 -31.10
C ASP A 200 -8.96 5.89 -32.53
N ALA A 201 -7.69 5.51 -32.72
CA ALA A 201 -7.10 5.36 -34.05
C ALA A 201 -7.84 4.30 -34.90
N ARG A 202 -8.27 3.19 -34.28
CA ARG A 202 -9.11 2.18 -34.96
C ARG A 202 -10.44 2.79 -35.40
N GLN A 203 -11.06 3.60 -34.57
CA GLN A 203 -12.32 4.26 -34.89
C GLN A 203 -12.16 5.28 -36.02
N ASP A 204 -11.07 6.05 -36.03
CA ASP A 204 -10.74 7.00 -37.10
C ASP A 204 -10.46 6.30 -38.43
N VAL A 205 -9.78 5.15 -38.41
CA VAL A 205 -9.56 4.32 -39.60
C VAL A 205 -10.90 3.78 -40.11
N LEU A 206 -11.79 3.31 -39.24
CA LEU A 206 -13.12 2.86 -39.62
C LEU A 206 -13.96 4.01 -40.23
N ALA A 207 -13.87 5.21 -39.66
CA ALA A 207 -14.53 6.40 -40.18
C ALA A 207 -13.96 6.80 -41.56
N CYS A 208 -12.64 6.75 -41.75
CA CYS A 208 -12.02 6.99 -43.05
C CYS A 208 -12.36 5.89 -44.08
N ALA A 209 -12.52 4.64 -43.65
CA ALA A 209 -12.93 3.52 -44.51
C ALA A 209 -14.42 3.56 -44.91
N ALA A 210 -15.21 4.47 -44.34
CA ALA A 210 -16.64 4.62 -44.58
C ALA A 210 -17.00 5.45 -45.82
N PHE A 211 -16.04 5.78 -46.70
CA PHE A 211 -16.30 6.58 -47.91
C PHE A 211 -17.44 6.04 -48.80
N VAL A 212 -17.66 4.72 -48.78
CA VAL A 212 -18.84 4.07 -49.37
C VAL A 212 -19.63 3.39 -48.24
N PRO A 213 -20.88 3.82 -47.96
CA PRO A 213 -21.69 3.23 -46.90
C PRO A 213 -22.11 1.79 -47.25
N ILE A 214 -22.20 0.95 -46.22
CA ILE A 214 -22.73 -0.41 -46.36
C ILE A 214 -24.17 -0.34 -46.91
N GLY A 215 -24.46 -1.19 -47.90
CA GLY A 215 -25.72 -1.17 -48.63
C GLY A 215 -25.71 -0.36 -49.92
N ALA A 216 -24.69 0.48 -50.17
CA ALA A 216 -24.56 1.19 -51.44
C ALA A 216 -24.30 0.22 -52.60
N ILE A 217 -24.98 0.43 -53.72
CA ILE A 217 -24.80 -0.35 -54.95
C ILE A 217 -23.97 0.44 -55.95
N LEU A 218 -22.89 -0.16 -56.42
CA LEU A 218 -21.97 0.41 -57.41
C LEU A 218 -21.78 -0.57 -58.58
N ASP A 219 -21.52 -0.01 -59.75
CA ASP A 219 -21.25 -0.77 -60.96
C ASP A 219 -19.75 -0.87 -61.22
N PHE A 220 -19.27 -2.09 -61.49
CA PHE A 220 -17.88 -2.35 -61.82
C PHE A 220 -17.74 -2.74 -63.29
N PRO A 221 -16.77 -2.16 -64.04
CA PRO A 221 -16.58 -2.44 -65.46
C PRO A 221 -15.88 -3.79 -65.74
N VAL A 222 -15.50 -4.52 -64.68
CA VAL A 222 -14.79 -5.79 -64.74
C VAL A 222 -15.51 -6.84 -63.91
N ASN A 223 -15.29 -8.12 -64.22
CA ASN A 223 -15.91 -9.24 -63.51
C ASN A 223 -15.23 -9.59 -62.17
N THR A 224 -14.20 -8.84 -61.78
CA THR A 224 -13.52 -9.02 -60.49
C THR A 224 -14.23 -8.20 -59.43
N VAL A 225 -14.85 -8.88 -58.46
CA VAL A 225 -15.55 -8.26 -57.35
C VAL A 225 -14.54 -7.70 -56.35
N PRO A 226 -14.53 -6.38 -56.06
CA PRO A 226 -13.61 -5.83 -55.07
C PRO A 226 -13.92 -6.31 -53.65
N THR A 227 -12.89 -6.41 -52.81
CA THR A 227 -13.04 -6.77 -51.40
C THR A 227 -14.01 -5.82 -50.69
N GLY A 228 -14.87 -6.38 -49.83
CA GLY A 228 -15.92 -5.62 -49.16
C GLY A 228 -17.21 -5.45 -49.97
N PHE A 229 -17.29 -5.96 -51.20
CA PHE A 229 -18.49 -5.95 -52.03
C PHE A 229 -18.99 -7.36 -52.34
N LEU A 230 -20.29 -7.49 -52.62
CA LEU A 230 -20.94 -8.72 -53.11
C LEU A 230 -21.71 -8.41 -54.38
N VAL A 231 -21.71 -9.32 -55.36
CA VAL A 231 -22.54 -9.16 -56.58
C VAL A 231 -24.02 -9.17 -56.20
N CYS A 232 -24.83 -8.31 -56.80
CA CYS A 232 -26.29 -8.34 -56.65
C CYS A 232 -26.89 -9.44 -57.54
N ALA A 233 -26.84 -10.70 -57.06
CA ALA A 233 -27.28 -11.89 -57.81
C ALA A 233 -28.40 -12.67 -57.12
N GLY A 234 -29.21 -12.00 -56.28
CA GLY A 234 -30.37 -12.64 -55.63
C GLY A 234 -30.04 -13.54 -54.44
N GLN A 235 -28.78 -13.64 -54.03
CA GLN A 235 -28.36 -14.56 -52.96
C GLN A 235 -28.79 -14.08 -51.57
N VAL A 236 -28.96 -15.04 -50.66
CA VAL A 236 -29.22 -14.78 -49.24
C VAL A 236 -27.89 -14.56 -48.50
N VAL A 237 -27.82 -13.49 -47.72
CA VAL A 237 -26.71 -13.18 -46.81
C VAL A 237 -27.14 -13.35 -45.36
N THR A 238 -26.23 -13.77 -44.48
CA THR A 238 -26.55 -14.05 -43.07
C THR A 238 -25.98 -12.98 -42.15
N ARG A 239 -26.63 -12.76 -40.99
CA ARG A 239 -26.17 -11.78 -39.99
C ARG A 239 -24.83 -12.19 -39.37
N THR A 240 -24.52 -13.48 -39.34
CA THR A 240 -23.23 -14.00 -38.87
C THR A 240 -22.08 -13.59 -39.80
N ALA A 241 -22.30 -13.64 -41.12
CA ALA A 241 -21.28 -13.29 -42.10
C ALA A 241 -21.22 -11.79 -42.39
N TYR A 242 -22.37 -11.10 -42.44
CA TYR A 242 -22.49 -9.69 -42.82
C TYR A 242 -23.49 -8.96 -41.90
N PRO A 243 -23.15 -8.73 -40.61
CA PRO A 243 -24.07 -8.21 -39.61
C PRO A 243 -24.62 -6.83 -39.97
N ASP A 244 -23.76 -5.93 -40.44
CA ASP A 244 -24.13 -4.54 -40.77
C ASP A 244 -25.00 -4.48 -42.03
N LEU A 245 -24.68 -5.28 -43.05
CA LEU A 245 -25.47 -5.34 -44.29
C LEU A 245 -26.87 -5.89 -44.04
N VAL A 246 -27.00 -6.96 -43.25
CA VAL A 246 -28.31 -7.51 -42.89
C VAL A 246 -29.11 -6.50 -42.07
N THR A 247 -28.46 -5.82 -41.12
CA THR A 247 -29.10 -4.76 -40.33
C THR A 247 -29.62 -3.63 -41.22
N TYR A 248 -28.81 -3.18 -42.19
CA TYR A 248 -29.22 -2.16 -43.16
C TYR A 248 -30.40 -2.60 -44.02
N LEU A 249 -30.32 -3.77 -44.66
CA LEU A 249 -31.35 -4.26 -45.59
C LEU A 249 -32.68 -4.58 -44.90
N THR A 250 -32.66 -4.85 -43.60
CA THR A 250 -33.85 -5.19 -42.82
C THR A 250 -34.35 -4.04 -41.96
N GLY A 251 -33.84 -2.81 -42.19
CA GLY A 251 -34.28 -1.61 -41.49
C GLY A 251 -34.01 -1.64 -39.98
N GLY A 252 -32.97 -2.34 -39.55
CA GLY A 252 -32.59 -2.47 -38.13
C GLY A 252 -33.28 -3.60 -37.36
N THR A 253 -34.16 -4.39 -38.00
CA THR A 253 -34.81 -5.52 -37.34
C THR A 253 -33.85 -6.66 -37.01
N VAL A 254 -34.22 -7.53 -36.05
CA VAL A 254 -33.44 -8.71 -35.65
C VAL A 254 -33.64 -9.85 -36.65
N ALA A 255 -33.40 -9.57 -37.93
CA ALA A 255 -33.38 -10.58 -38.97
C ALA A 255 -32.06 -11.36 -38.93
N VAL A 256 -32.12 -12.68 -39.09
CA VAL A 256 -30.95 -13.57 -39.15
C VAL A 256 -30.32 -13.60 -40.54
N ASN A 257 -31.06 -13.17 -41.57
CA ASN A 257 -30.62 -13.11 -42.96
C ASN A 257 -31.36 -12.00 -43.73
N ALA A 258 -30.83 -11.66 -44.91
CA ALA A 258 -31.46 -10.78 -45.88
C ALA A 258 -31.18 -11.29 -47.30
N THR A 259 -32.07 -11.00 -48.24
CA THR A 259 -31.88 -11.38 -49.66
C THR A 259 -31.39 -10.15 -50.44
N LEU A 260 -30.32 -10.31 -51.21
CA LEU A 260 -29.84 -9.24 -52.08
C LEU A 260 -30.73 -9.12 -53.33
N PRO A 261 -30.84 -7.93 -53.94
CA PRO A 261 -31.46 -7.80 -55.25
C PRO A 261 -30.73 -8.67 -56.29
N ASP A 262 -31.46 -9.23 -57.25
CA ASP A 262 -30.86 -9.76 -58.48
C ASP A 262 -30.93 -8.67 -59.55
N LEU A 263 -29.79 -8.10 -59.90
CA LEU A 263 -29.70 -6.98 -60.85
C LEU A 263 -29.07 -7.39 -62.18
N ARG A 264 -28.85 -8.69 -62.39
CA ARG A 264 -28.23 -9.21 -63.61
C ARG A 264 -29.23 -9.11 -64.76
N GLY A 265 -28.89 -8.30 -65.77
CA GLY A 265 -29.76 -8.09 -66.93
C GLY A 265 -30.85 -7.02 -66.74
N GLU A 266 -30.92 -6.41 -65.56
CA GLU A 266 -31.96 -5.44 -65.22
C GLU A 266 -31.50 -3.99 -65.44
N PHE A 267 -32.42 -3.13 -65.90
CA PHE A 267 -32.21 -1.68 -65.88
C PHE A 267 -32.70 -1.10 -64.56
N ARG A 268 -31.87 -0.30 -63.90
CA ARG A 268 -32.25 0.40 -62.67
C ARG A 268 -32.97 1.71 -62.97
N ARG A 269 -34.01 1.99 -62.19
CA ARG A 269 -34.73 3.26 -62.20
C ARG A 269 -34.88 3.81 -60.79
N GLY A 270 -34.96 5.14 -60.66
CA GLY A 270 -35.27 5.77 -59.38
C GLY A 270 -36.68 5.43 -58.92
N ALA A 271 -36.84 5.14 -57.63
CA ALA A 271 -38.16 5.02 -57.02
C ALA A 271 -38.85 6.39 -56.99
N ASP A 272 -40.17 6.41 -57.14
CA ASP A 272 -40.94 7.65 -57.24
C ASP A 272 -40.92 8.46 -55.93
N LEU A 273 -40.87 7.77 -54.79
CA LEU A 273 -40.76 8.35 -53.43
C LEU A 273 -41.71 9.53 -53.17
N GLY A 274 -42.92 9.48 -53.74
CA GLY A 274 -43.97 10.48 -53.52
C GLY A 274 -44.03 11.61 -54.55
N ARG A 275 -43.23 11.55 -55.63
CA ARG A 275 -43.28 12.53 -56.74
C ARG A 275 -44.56 12.44 -57.59
N GLY A 276 -45.21 11.27 -57.62
CA GLY A 276 -46.49 11.05 -58.31
C GLY A 276 -46.38 10.67 -59.79
N VAL A 277 -45.18 10.39 -60.31
CA VAL A 277 -44.97 9.94 -61.70
C VAL A 277 -45.14 8.43 -61.83
N ASP A 278 -44.76 7.68 -60.80
CA ASP A 278 -44.91 6.23 -60.73
C ASP A 278 -45.32 5.79 -59.32
N ALA A 279 -46.45 6.34 -58.85
CA ALA A 279 -46.89 6.25 -57.45
C ALA A 279 -47.18 4.82 -56.94
N GLY A 280 -47.44 3.86 -57.84
CA GLY A 280 -47.69 2.46 -57.47
C GLY A 280 -46.42 1.62 -57.30
N ARG A 281 -45.23 2.19 -57.55
CA ARG A 281 -43.97 1.44 -57.61
C ARG A 281 -43.25 1.40 -56.27
N VAL A 282 -42.97 0.20 -55.78
CA VAL A 282 -42.22 -0.04 -54.52
C VAL A 282 -40.74 -0.28 -54.80
N VAL A 283 -39.86 0.15 -53.90
CA VAL A 283 -38.40 -0.09 -53.98
C VAL A 283 -38.14 -1.60 -54.08
N GLY A 284 -37.29 -2.00 -55.04
CA GLY A 284 -36.93 -3.41 -55.27
C GLY A 284 -37.94 -4.22 -56.10
N SER A 285 -39.06 -3.62 -56.54
CA SER A 285 -40.00 -4.32 -57.44
C SER A 285 -39.50 -4.37 -58.89
N ALA A 286 -39.70 -5.51 -59.55
CA ALA A 286 -39.37 -5.71 -60.96
C ALA A 286 -40.45 -5.14 -61.89
N GLN A 287 -40.06 -4.79 -63.12
CA GLN A 287 -40.95 -4.30 -64.15
C GLN A 287 -40.52 -4.88 -65.50
N GLY A 288 -41.46 -5.45 -66.25
CA GLY A 288 -41.21 -5.89 -67.62
C GLY A 288 -40.99 -4.72 -68.59
N ASP A 289 -40.42 -5.01 -69.77
CA ASP A 289 -40.24 -4.02 -70.80
C ASP A 289 -41.59 -3.53 -71.36
N ALA A 290 -41.61 -2.27 -71.78
CA ALA A 290 -42.77 -1.68 -72.44
C ALA A 290 -42.29 -0.66 -73.48
N ILE A 291 -42.99 -0.63 -74.61
CA ILE A 291 -42.88 0.45 -75.59
C ILE A 291 -44.10 1.37 -75.49
N ARG A 292 -43.95 2.62 -75.97
CA ARG A 292 -45.12 3.49 -76.16
C ARG A 292 -46.02 2.88 -77.23
N ASN A 293 -47.31 3.20 -77.15
CA ASN A 293 -48.28 2.79 -78.15
C ASN A 293 -47.83 3.21 -79.56
N ILE A 294 -47.81 2.26 -80.50
CA ILE A 294 -47.54 2.52 -81.92
C ILE A 294 -48.89 2.71 -82.60
N THR A 295 -49.10 3.88 -83.19
CA THR A 295 -50.34 4.20 -83.88
C THR A 295 -50.12 4.31 -85.39
N GLY A 296 -51.17 4.00 -86.14
CA GLY A 296 -51.26 4.19 -87.59
C GLY A 296 -52.73 4.16 -87.99
N SER A 297 -53.08 4.84 -89.08
CA SER A 297 -54.44 4.86 -89.60
C SER A 297 -54.48 4.55 -91.09
N LEU A 298 -55.59 3.96 -91.51
CA LEU A 298 -55.96 3.80 -92.91
C LEU A 298 -57.28 4.55 -93.13
N TYR A 299 -57.31 5.46 -94.10
CA TYR A 299 -58.54 6.16 -94.48
C TYR A 299 -59.07 5.53 -95.79
N ASN A 300 -60.32 5.03 -95.78
CA ASN A 300 -61.07 4.48 -96.93
C ASN A 300 -60.43 3.29 -97.69
N TYR A 301 -60.76 2.06 -97.30
CA TYR A 301 -60.36 0.84 -98.01
C TYR A 301 -61.38 0.44 -99.10
N ILE A 302 -61.49 1.24 -100.16
CA ILE A 302 -62.07 0.84 -101.46
C ILE A 302 -61.16 1.42 -102.56
N GLN A 303 -60.68 0.56 -103.46
CA GLN A 303 -59.57 0.84 -104.38
C GLN A 303 -59.86 1.93 -105.42
N ASN A 304 -58.99 2.95 -105.43
CA ASN A 304 -58.44 3.55 -106.64
C ASN A 304 -57.01 4.06 -106.34
N ASN A 305 -56.02 3.20 -106.59
CA ASN A 305 -54.58 3.46 -106.81
C ASN A 305 -53.92 4.72 -106.19
N ALA A 306 -54.15 4.99 -104.91
CA ALA A 306 -53.32 5.93 -104.15
C ALA A 306 -53.20 5.45 -102.69
N SER A 307 -52.45 4.36 -102.48
CA SER A 307 -52.13 3.89 -101.13
C SER A 307 -51.19 4.89 -100.45
N GLN A 308 -51.71 5.73 -99.55
CA GLN A 308 -50.89 6.56 -98.67
C GLN A 308 -50.45 5.72 -97.47
N GLU A 309 -49.39 4.92 -97.63
CA GLU A 309 -48.73 4.27 -96.50
C GLU A 309 -48.13 5.34 -95.58
N ASN A 310 -48.44 5.28 -94.28
CA ASN A 310 -47.85 6.17 -93.29
C ASN A 310 -47.46 5.42 -92.02
N GLY A 311 -46.29 5.73 -91.47
CA GLY A 311 -45.79 5.12 -90.25
C GLY A 311 -45.43 3.63 -90.41
N ALA A 312 -45.79 2.82 -89.41
CA ALA A 312 -45.50 1.39 -89.36
C ALA A 312 -46.46 0.54 -90.21
N LEU A 313 -47.49 1.14 -90.82
CA LEU A 313 -48.45 0.42 -91.67
C LEU A 313 -47.91 0.25 -93.09
N ARG A 314 -48.09 -0.95 -93.65
CA ARG A 314 -47.76 -1.28 -95.04
C ARG A 314 -48.91 -2.03 -95.69
N THR A 315 -49.13 -1.76 -96.96
CA THR A 315 -49.96 -2.61 -97.83
C THR A 315 -49.05 -3.49 -98.67
N GLN A 316 -49.23 -4.80 -98.60
CA GLN A 316 -48.61 -5.73 -99.55
C GLN A 316 -49.70 -6.21 -100.50
N VAL A 317 -49.54 -5.92 -101.80
CA VAL A 317 -50.49 -6.39 -102.82
C VAL A 317 -50.42 -7.91 -102.87
N ALA A 318 -51.51 -8.56 -102.48
CA ALA A 318 -51.62 -10.02 -102.46
C ALA A 318 -52.30 -10.49 -103.75
N SER A 319 -51.59 -10.35 -104.88
CA SER A 319 -51.96 -10.87 -106.21
C SER A 319 -53.29 -10.38 -106.84
N THR A 320 -53.29 -10.28 -108.16
CA THR A 320 -54.47 -10.00 -108.99
C THR A 320 -55.34 -11.25 -109.10
N LEU A 321 -56.17 -11.52 -108.10
CA LEU A 321 -57.31 -12.43 -108.26
C LEU A 321 -58.53 -11.60 -108.67
N ASN A 322 -58.82 -11.61 -109.98
CA ASN A 322 -60.06 -11.04 -110.54
C ASN A 322 -61.26 -11.79 -109.95
N SER A 323 -62.01 -11.14 -109.04
CA SER A 323 -63.37 -11.57 -108.73
C SER A 323 -64.36 -10.63 -109.44
N PRO A 324 -65.22 -11.14 -110.34
CA PRO A 324 -66.18 -10.31 -111.06
C PRO A 324 -67.35 -9.96 -110.12
N PHE A 325 -67.27 -8.81 -109.45
CA PHE A 325 -68.44 -8.15 -108.87
C PHE A 325 -69.07 -7.24 -109.93
N GLY A 326 -69.83 -7.83 -110.87
CA GLY A 326 -70.62 -7.06 -111.85
C GLY A 326 -69.78 -6.24 -112.84
N ALA A 327 -70.44 -5.79 -113.91
CA ALA A 327 -69.78 -5.28 -115.10
C ALA A 327 -68.90 -4.03 -114.84
N GLY A 328 -67.58 -4.20 -114.92
CA GLY A 328 -66.62 -3.12 -115.22
C GLY A 328 -65.70 -2.65 -114.10
N THR A 329 -65.70 -3.24 -112.90
CA THR A 329 -64.77 -2.84 -111.82
C THR A 329 -63.85 -3.99 -111.40
N ILE A 330 -62.54 -3.79 -111.53
CA ILE A 330 -61.50 -4.72 -111.07
C ILE A 330 -61.22 -4.43 -109.59
N MET A 331 -61.29 -5.43 -108.71
CA MET A 331 -60.82 -5.34 -107.32
C MET A 331 -59.61 -6.27 -107.11
N SER A 332 -58.59 -5.79 -106.41
CA SER A 332 -57.41 -6.53 -105.96
C SER A 332 -57.49 -6.79 -104.44
N TRP A 333 -56.86 -7.86 -103.95
CA TRP A 333 -56.72 -8.07 -102.50
C TRP A 333 -55.39 -7.51 -102.03
N SER A 334 -55.38 -6.86 -100.87
CA SER A 334 -54.14 -6.43 -100.22
C SER A 334 -54.13 -6.88 -98.77
N THR A 335 -52.97 -7.32 -98.30
CA THR A 335 -52.75 -7.60 -96.89
C THR A 335 -52.28 -6.32 -96.22
N LEU A 336 -52.96 -5.94 -95.15
CA LEU A 336 -52.48 -4.93 -94.23
C LEU A 336 -51.52 -5.58 -93.24
N SER A 337 -50.29 -5.10 -93.21
CA SER A 337 -49.27 -5.54 -92.25
C SER A 337 -48.77 -4.37 -91.44
N ILE A 338 -48.48 -4.61 -90.15
CA ILE A 338 -47.72 -3.70 -89.31
C ILE A 338 -46.26 -4.16 -89.33
N ASP A 339 -45.37 -3.25 -89.67
CA ASP A 339 -43.92 -3.43 -89.60
C ASP A 339 -43.30 -2.24 -88.86
N ALA A 340 -43.04 -2.45 -87.57
CA ALA A 340 -42.43 -1.43 -86.71
C ALA A 340 -40.98 -1.10 -87.11
N SER A 341 -40.28 -2.00 -87.83
CA SER A 341 -38.88 -1.79 -88.24
C SER A 341 -38.71 -0.58 -89.18
N ARG A 342 -39.79 -0.16 -89.83
CA ARG A 342 -39.83 1.02 -90.73
C ARG A 342 -39.70 2.36 -89.99
N GLN A 343 -40.03 2.39 -88.70
CA GLN A 343 -40.04 3.61 -87.88
C GLN A 343 -39.01 3.56 -86.76
N VAL A 344 -38.67 2.36 -86.27
CA VAL A 344 -37.74 2.16 -85.14
C VAL A 344 -36.89 0.91 -85.33
N PRO A 345 -35.65 0.85 -84.83
CA PRO A 345 -34.88 -0.39 -84.75
C PRO A 345 -35.63 -1.46 -83.93
N THR A 346 -35.56 -2.72 -84.36
CA THR A 346 -36.22 -3.85 -83.67
C THR A 346 -35.22 -4.92 -83.23
N ALA A 347 -35.52 -5.58 -82.12
CA ALA A 347 -34.78 -6.72 -81.56
C ALA A 347 -35.76 -7.62 -80.78
N SER A 348 -35.30 -8.76 -80.26
CA SER A 348 -36.12 -9.66 -79.43
C SER A 348 -36.53 -9.07 -78.07
N GLU A 349 -35.88 -8.00 -77.64
CA GLU A 349 -36.11 -7.27 -76.38
C GLU A 349 -36.07 -5.77 -76.68
N ASN A 350 -37.01 -5.00 -76.11
CA ASN A 350 -36.97 -3.55 -76.22
C ASN A 350 -36.01 -2.94 -75.20
N ARG A 351 -34.86 -2.44 -75.68
CA ARG A 351 -33.84 -1.80 -74.83
C ARG A 351 -33.10 -0.68 -75.55
N PRO A 352 -32.71 0.39 -74.83
CA PRO A 352 -31.76 1.35 -75.37
C PRO A 352 -30.38 0.72 -75.52
N ARG A 353 -29.48 1.41 -76.25
CA ARG A 353 -28.06 1.05 -76.25
C ARG A 353 -27.51 1.10 -74.82
N ASN A 354 -26.82 0.06 -74.40
CA ASN A 354 -26.32 -0.09 -73.04
C ASN A 354 -24.97 -0.83 -73.04
N ILE A 355 -24.26 -0.74 -71.92
CA ILE A 355 -23.02 -1.47 -71.64
C ILE A 355 -23.26 -2.31 -70.39
N ALA A 356 -22.86 -3.58 -70.43
CA ALA A 356 -22.96 -4.46 -69.28
C ALA A 356 -21.86 -4.16 -68.25
N VAL A 357 -22.25 -4.08 -66.99
CA VAL A 357 -21.39 -3.86 -65.82
C VAL A 357 -21.81 -4.85 -64.73
N VAL A 358 -20.93 -5.10 -63.75
CA VAL A 358 -21.25 -5.96 -62.62
C VAL A 358 -21.76 -5.12 -61.45
N PRO A 359 -23.08 -5.18 -61.13
CA PRO A 359 -23.63 -4.46 -59.99
C PRO A 359 -23.24 -5.19 -58.70
N CYS A 360 -22.57 -4.48 -57.80
CA CYS A 360 -22.21 -5.01 -56.49
C CYS A 360 -22.69 -4.10 -55.37
N ILE A 361 -23.08 -4.69 -54.24
CA ILE A 361 -23.47 -4.01 -53.01
C ILE A 361 -22.32 -4.02 -52.00
N LYS A 362 -22.09 -2.88 -51.34
CA LYS A 362 -21.11 -2.77 -50.26
C LYS A 362 -21.58 -3.60 -49.07
N ALA A 363 -20.84 -4.65 -48.73
CA ALA A 363 -21.23 -5.61 -47.70
C ALA A 363 -20.53 -5.40 -46.36
N TYR A 364 -19.27 -5.00 -46.40
CA TYR A 364 -18.47 -4.68 -45.22
C TYR A 364 -17.34 -3.72 -45.59
N HIS A 365 -16.84 -2.97 -44.61
CA HIS A 365 -15.61 -2.20 -44.79
C HIS A 365 -14.45 -3.19 -44.89
N ALA A 366 -13.83 -3.28 -46.06
CA ALA A 366 -12.63 -4.08 -46.21
C ALA A 366 -11.57 -3.50 -45.26
N PRO A 367 -10.84 -4.33 -44.50
CA PRO A 367 -9.72 -3.81 -43.72
C PRO A 367 -8.77 -3.10 -44.69
N MET A 368 -8.40 -1.86 -44.37
CA MET A 368 -7.33 -1.20 -45.12
C MET A 368 -6.11 -2.12 -45.05
N SER A 369 -5.44 -2.34 -46.17
CA SER A 369 -4.29 -3.26 -46.30
C SER A 369 -3.07 -2.91 -45.41
N ALA A 370 -3.18 -1.94 -44.51
CA ALA A 370 -2.18 -1.75 -43.47
C ALA A 370 -2.27 -2.94 -42.51
N ALA A 371 -1.16 -3.63 -42.31
CA ALA A 371 -1.05 -4.61 -41.23
C ALA A 371 -1.54 -3.95 -39.93
N PRO A 372 -2.35 -4.63 -39.10
CA PRO A 372 -2.66 -4.14 -37.77
C PRO A 372 -1.35 -3.77 -37.08
N VAL A 373 -1.26 -2.59 -36.48
CA VAL A 373 -0.10 -2.24 -35.66
C VAL A 373 -0.15 -3.20 -34.47
N ASP A 374 0.72 -4.21 -34.47
CA ASP A 374 0.83 -5.17 -33.39
C ASP A 374 1.51 -4.50 -32.20
N LEU A 375 0.70 -4.11 -31.22
CA LEU A 375 1.16 -3.53 -29.96
C LEU A 375 1.28 -4.55 -28.83
N ALA A 376 1.11 -5.86 -29.10
CA ALA A 376 1.23 -6.88 -28.07
C ALA A 376 2.61 -6.81 -27.40
N ASP A 377 3.68 -6.71 -28.19
CA ASP A 377 5.05 -6.57 -27.68
C ASP A 377 5.24 -5.28 -26.85
N ALA A 378 4.58 -4.17 -27.22
CA ALA A 378 4.68 -2.92 -26.48
C ALA A 378 3.93 -2.98 -25.14
N LEU A 379 2.76 -3.63 -25.11
CA LEU A 379 1.98 -3.85 -23.90
C LEU A 379 2.66 -4.86 -22.97
N ASP A 380 3.20 -5.95 -23.51
CA ASP A 380 3.98 -6.93 -22.78
C ASP A 380 5.23 -6.28 -22.15
N ARG A 381 5.91 -5.38 -22.88
CA ARG A 381 7.05 -4.62 -22.34
C ARG A 381 6.65 -3.65 -21.23
N LEU A 382 5.45 -3.06 -21.28
CA LEU A 382 4.92 -2.22 -20.19
C LEU A 382 4.55 -3.06 -18.98
N ASP A 383 3.99 -4.25 -19.19
CA ASP A 383 3.67 -5.21 -18.13
C ASP A 383 4.97 -5.76 -17.48
N ASP A 384 6.01 -6.01 -18.26
CA ASP A 384 7.36 -6.36 -17.78
C ASP A 384 8.01 -5.21 -17.00
N LEU A 385 7.90 -3.96 -17.47
CA LEU A 385 8.39 -2.80 -16.73
C LEU A 385 7.62 -2.61 -15.42
N ALA A 386 6.30 -2.79 -15.42
CA ALA A 386 5.49 -2.79 -14.21
C ALA A 386 5.91 -3.91 -13.24
N ALA A 387 6.33 -5.07 -13.77
CA ALA A 387 6.85 -6.19 -13.00
C ALA A 387 8.25 -5.91 -12.40
N ILE A 388 9.13 -5.20 -13.12
CA ILE A 388 10.48 -4.82 -12.64
C ILE A 388 10.41 -3.71 -11.59
N VAL A 389 9.54 -2.70 -11.80
CA VAL A 389 9.40 -1.54 -10.91
C VAL A 389 8.60 -1.88 -9.66
N SER A 390 7.75 -2.91 -9.72
CA SER A 390 7.07 -3.51 -8.58
C SER A 390 8.09 -4.00 -7.55
N PRO A 391 8.37 -3.25 -6.48
CA PRO A 391 9.36 -3.68 -5.53
C PRO A 391 8.71 -4.75 -4.64
N ASN A 392 9.50 -5.73 -4.19
CA ASN A 392 9.13 -6.69 -3.17
C ASN A 392 8.95 -6.00 -1.78
N VAL A 393 8.13 -4.96 -1.70
CA VAL A 393 7.90 -4.18 -0.47
C VAL A 393 6.84 -4.88 0.36
N GLY A 394 7.29 -5.91 1.09
CA GLY A 394 6.56 -6.32 2.28
C GLY A 394 6.62 -5.18 3.30
N LYS A 395 5.48 -4.59 3.66
CA LYS A 395 5.38 -3.84 4.91
C LYS A 395 5.76 -4.78 6.05
N PHE A 396 6.95 -4.60 6.62
CA PHE A 396 7.41 -5.36 7.77
C PHE A 396 6.66 -4.87 9.01
N CYS A 397 5.79 -5.70 9.59
CA CYS A 397 5.31 -5.49 10.95
C CYS A 397 6.12 -6.40 11.86
N THR A 398 7.23 -5.91 12.39
CA THR A 398 8.03 -6.62 13.39
C THR A 398 7.57 -6.17 14.77
N MET A 399 6.74 -6.97 15.43
CA MET A 399 6.42 -6.75 16.85
C MET A 399 7.46 -7.46 17.71
N LYS A 400 8.18 -6.69 18.54
CA LYS A 400 9.18 -7.19 19.50
C LYS A 400 8.70 -6.87 20.91
N CYS A 401 8.43 -7.88 21.73
CA CYS A 401 8.28 -7.67 23.17
C CYS A 401 9.67 -7.61 23.82
N VAL A 402 10.00 -6.49 24.47
CA VAL A 402 11.20 -6.37 25.33
C VAL A 402 10.78 -5.66 26.61
N GLY A 403 10.86 -6.35 27.75
CA GLY A 403 10.73 -5.68 29.04
C GLY A 403 10.32 -6.58 30.20
N GLY A 404 11.28 -6.78 31.11
CA GLY A 404 11.17 -7.06 32.55
C GLY A 404 9.90 -7.71 33.11
N GLY A 405 10.05 -8.92 33.64
CA GLY A 405 9.22 -9.41 34.75
C GLY A 405 7.76 -9.69 34.43
N GLN A 406 7.48 -10.46 33.38
CA GLN A 406 6.17 -11.12 33.25
C GLN A 406 6.31 -12.61 33.54
N THR A 407 5.96 -12.97 34.76
CA THR A 407 5.57 -14.34 35.11
C THR A 407 4.31 -14.66 34.31
N ILE A 408 4.37 -15.69 33.46
CA ILE A 408 3.18 -16.21 32.76
C ILE A 408 2.18 -16.65 33.84
N PRO A 409 1.02 -15.98 34.02
CA PRO A 409 0.09 -16.35 35.07
C PRO A 409 -0.68 -17.59 34.65
N VAL A 410 -0.67 -18.59 35.52
CA VAL A 410 -1.61 -19.72 35.46
C VAL A 410 -2.99 -19.16 35.84
N ALA A 411 -3.94 -19.24 34.90
CA ALA A 411 -5.39 -19.11 35.04
C ALA A 411 -5.94 -18.09 36.08
N GLY A 412 -6.45 -16.95 35.58
CA GLY A 412 -7.52 -16.16 36.22
C GLY A 412 -7.08 -14.94 37.03
N ALA A 413 -7.00 -13.77 36.38
CA ALA A 413 -7.26 -12.45 36.97
C ALA A 413 -7.39 -11.38 35.87
N VAL A 414 -8.41 -10.53 36.00
CA VAL A 414 -8.70 -9.33 35.19
C VAL A 414 -8.09 -8.12 35.92
N THR A 415 -7.41 -7.14 35.29
CA THR A 415 -7.81 -5.75 34.89
C THR A 415 -6.47 -4.95 34.79
N VAL A 416 -6.18 -3.92 33.95
CA VAL A 416 -6.67 -2.51 33.92
C VAL A 416 -6.33 -1.82 32.57
N ALA A 417 -7.21 -0.85 32.23
CA ALA A 417 -7.44 -0.01 31.05
C ALA A 417 -6.36 0.99 30.57
N ALA A 418 -6.47 1.39 29.28
CA ALA A 418 -6.64 2.79 28.85
C ALA A 418 -7.07 2.89 27.35
N GLN A 419 -7.92 3.86 27.04
CA GLN A 419 -8.58 4.12 25.75
C GLN A 419 -8.12 5.49 25.21
N GLY A 420 -7.95 5.62 23.89
CA GLY A 420 -7.84 6.94 23.21
C GLY A 420 -6.83 6.93 22.07
N GLY A 421 -7.33 6.95 20.82
CA GLY A 421 -6.53 6.72 19.62
C GLY A 421 -5.49 7.80 19.31
N GLN A 422 -4.27 7.35 18.99
CA GLN A 422 -3.29 7.92 18.05
C GLN A 422 -2.13 6.89 17.92
N ALA A 423 -1.39 6.93 16.81
CA ALA A 423 -0.33 5.98 16.47
C ALA A 423 0.90 6.08 17.41
N VAL A 424 1.55 4.95 17.74
CA VAL A 424 2.80 4.96 18.54
C VAL A 424 3.82 3.91 18.07
N ALA A 425 5.07 4.35 17.91
CA ALA A 425 6.28 3.58 17.59
C ALA A 425 7.01 3.07 18.85
N ALA A 426 8.09 2.29 18.64
CA ALA A 426 8.87 1.52 19.62
C ALA A 426 8.94 2.07 21.06
N GLY A 427 8.44 1.26 22.01
CA GLY A 427 8.63 1.43 23.45
C GLY A 427 7.45 2.06 24.18
N GLU A 428 6.29 1.39 24.22
CA GLU A 428 5.35 1.37 25.37
C GLU A 428 4.20 0.36 25.13
N SER A 429 3.46 0.06 26.21
CA SER A 429 2.76 -1.17 26.55
C SER A 429 1.77 -1.77 25.53
N TRP A 430 1.84 -3.10 25.45
CA TRP A 430 1.07 -3.99 24.60
C TRP A 430 -0.39 -4.15 25.08
N THR A 431 -1.38 -3.86 24.23
CA THR A 431 -2.83 -4.05 24.47
C THR A 431 -3.41 -5.27 23.74
N GLY A 432 -2.59 -6.30 23.52
CA GLY A 432 -3.10 -7.57 23.02
C GLY A 432 -3.82 -8.38 24.10
N PRO A 433 -4.30 -9.60 23.79
CA PRO A 433 -5.01 -10.42 24.76
C PRO A 433 -4.13 -10.62 26.00
N SER A 434 -4.70 -10.68 27.20
CA SER A 434 -3.96 -10.80 28.47
C SER A 434 -3.18 -12.12 28.63
N ASP A 435 -2.97 -12.87 27.56
CA ASP A 435 -2.34 -14.19 27.45
C ASP A 435 -0.90 -14.17 26.92
N GLY A 436 -0.37 -13.01 26.51
CA GLY A 436 1.01 -12.89 25.99
C GLY A 436 1.19 -13.21 24.49
N SER A 437 0.11 -13.30 23.70
CA SER A 437 0.12 -13.68 22.26
C SER A 437 0.29 -12.54 21.25
N LEU A 438 1.31 -12.55 20.39
CA LEU A 438 1.46 -11.54 19.32
C LEU A 438 0.44 -11.73 18.20
N SER A 439 -0.17 -10.66 17.67
CA SER A 439 -1.18 -10.75 16.61
C SER A 439 -1.00 -9.76 15.46
N ILE A 440 -1.25 -10.19 14.22
CA ILE A 440 -1.23 -9.36 13.00
C ILE A 440 -2.57 -9.54 12.26
N THR A 441 -3.24 -8.44 11.91
CA THR A 441 -4.43 -8.46 11.03
C THR A 441 -4.01 -8.24 9.58
N ILE A 442 -4.50 -9.09 8.68
CA ILE A 442 -4.15 -9.07 7.27
C ILE A 442 -4.82 -7.90 6.54
N PRO A 443 -4.06 -7.03 5.86
CA PRO A 443 -4.60 -5.81 5.26
C PRO A 443 -5.20 -6.01 3.87
N SER A 444 -4.92 -7.14 3.20
CA SER A 444 -5.34 -7.41 1.82
C SER A 444 -5.31 -8.90 1.51
N ASP A 445 -6.15 -9.38 0.60
CA ASP A 445 -6.13 -10.77 0.15
C ASP A 445 -4.79 -11.12 -0.54
N GLY A 446 -4.22 -12.29 -0.28
CA GLY A 446 -2.99 -12.73 -0.95
C GLY A 446 -2.34 -13.97 -0.36
N LEU A 447 -1.22 -14.40 -0.95
CA LEU A 447 -0.33 -15.40 -0.38
C LEU A 447 0.58 -14.72 0.66
N TYR A 448 0.81 -15.32 1.82
CA TYR A 448 1.63 -14.77 2.89
C TYR A 448 2.62 -15.80 3.42
N GLU A 449 3.88 -15.42 3.53
CA GLU A 449 4.94 -16.08 4.27
C GLU A 449 4.88 -15.59 5.72
N ILE A 450 4.48 -16.48 6.61
CA ILE A 450 4.32 -16.22 8.04
C ILE A 450 5.52 -16.85 8.73
N ARG A 451 6.28 -16.03 9.47
CA ARG A 451 7.42 -16.47 10.27
C ARG A 451 7.22 -16.04 11.71
N GLY A 452 7.23 -17.00 12.61
CA GLY A 452 7.33 -16.77 14.04
C GLY A 452 8.72 -17.13 14.54
N THR A 453 9.25 -16.40 15.53
CA THR A 453 10.38 -16.88 16.34
C THR A 453 10.03 -16.82 17.80
N PHE A 454 10.44 -17.84 18.55
CA PHE A 454 10.34 -17.86 20.00
C PHE A 454 11.66 -18.31 20.59
N THR A 455 12.12 -17.64 21.65
CA THR A 455 13.38 -17.95 22.33
C THR A 455 13.15 -17.94 23.84
N GLY A 456 13.66 -18.96 24.54
CA GLY A 456 13.50 -19.10 25.99
C GLY A 456 14.35 -20.21 26.59
N MET A 457 14.40 -20.29 27.91
CA MET A 457 15.03 -21.39 28.64
C MET A 457 14.06 -22.57 28.76
N ALA A 458 14.50 -23.75 28.32
CA ALA A 458 13.80 -25.01 28.58
C ALA A 458 14.47 -25.76 29.74
N ALA A 459 13.67 -26.33 30.65
CA ALA A 459 14.16 -27.20 31.71
C ALA A 459 14.67 -28.54 31.14
N ALA A 460 15.54 -29.24 31.88
CA ALA A 460 16.03 -30.56 31.48
C ALA A 460 14.85 -31.55 31.28
N SER A 461 14.82 -32.23 30.13
CA SER A 461 13.71 -33.10 29.67
C SER A 461 12.38 -32.38 29.42
N GLY A 462 12.40 -31.04 29.34
CA GLY A 462 11.24 -30.20 29.02
C GLY A 462 11.11 -29.89 27.53
N HIS A 463 9.93 -29.40 27.15
CA HIS A 463 9.65 -28.93 25.79
C HIS A 463 9.19 -27.47 25.81
N PHE A 464 9.67 -26.69 24.84
CA PHE A 464 9.20 -25.34 24.56
C PHE A 464 8.54 -25.31 23.18
N SER A 465 7.29 -24.89 23.10
CA SER A 465 6.47 -24.94 21.89
C SER A 465 6.03 -23.55 21.46
N GLY A 466 6.08 -23.28 20.16
CA GLY A 466 5.47 -22.11 19.53
C GLY A 466 4.35 -22.55 18.60
N PHE A 467 3.23 -21.84 18.65
CA PHE A 467 2.02 -22.08 17.87
C PHE A 467 1.70 -20.84 17.05
N ILE A 468 1.36 -21.04 15.79
CA ILE A 468 0.77 -20.02 14.93
C ILE A 468 -0.67 -20.42 14.66
N THR A 469 -1.59 -19.51 14.96
CA THR A 469 -3.01 -19.67 14.66
C THR A 469 -3.47 -18.59 13.68
N VAL A 470 -4.46 -18.90 12.86
CA VAL A 470 -5.15 -17.94 11.99
C VAL A 470 -6.63 -18.03 12.33
N ASN A 471 -7.24 -16.91 12.73
CA ASN A 471 -8.63 -16.88 13.20
C ASN A 471 -8.94 -17.95 14.26
N SER A 472 -7.98 -18.15 15.18
CA SER A 472 -8.03 -19.16 16.26
C SER A 472 -7.89 -20.63 15.82
N ALA A 473 -7.70 -20.92 14.54
CA ALA A 473 -7.36 -22.26 14.05
C ALA A 473 -5.85 -22.46 14.05
N LEU A 474 -5.36 -23.57 14.63
CA LEU A 474 -3.94 -23.92 14.62
C LEU A 474 -3.47 -24.23 13.19
N VAL A 475 -2.49 -23.47 12.71
CA VAL A 475 -1.90 -23.64 11.38
C VAL A 475 -0.52 -24.30 11.47
N LEU A 476 0.28 -23.89 12.47
CA LEU A 476 1.62 -24.40 12.62
C LEU A 476 2.00 -24.58 14.08
N HIS A 477 2.72 -25.66 14.36
CA HIS A 477 3.27 -25.97 15.67
C HIS A 477 4.74 -26.37 15.49
N SER A 478 5.62 -25.66 16.19
CA SER A 478 7.03 -26.02 16.29
C SER A 478 7.38 -26.24 17.75
N TYR A 479 8.07 -27.33 18.06
CA TYR A 479 8.50 -27.63 19.42
C TYR A 479 10.01 -27.91 19.45
N CYS A 480 10.66 -27.44 20.50
CA CYS A 480 12.05 -27.71 20.77
C CYS A 480 12.17 -28.49 22.07
N TYR A 481 12.97 -29.56 22.04
CA TYR A 481 13.20 -30.45 23.17
C TYR A 481 14.61 -30.25 23.71
N ALA A 482 14.74 -30.03 25.02
CA ALA A 482 16.03 -29.82 25.67
C ALA A 482 16.32 -30.95 26.66
N TYR A 483 17.42 -31.68 26.46
CA TYR A 483 17.85 -32.75 27.37
C TYR A 483 18.49 -32.23 28.66
N VAL A 484 19.00 -30.99 28.61
CA VAL A 484 19.64 -30.27 29.72
C VAL A 484 19.08 -28.84 29.75
N TYR A 485 19.33 -28.09 30.82
CA TYR A 485 18.94 -26.67 30.87
C TYR A 485 19.66 -25.88 29.78
N SER A 486 18.93 -25.46 28.74
CA SER A 486 19.50 -24.71 27.62
C SER A 486 18.56 -23.63 27.09
N TRP A 487 19.16 -22.53 26.64
CA TRP A 487 18.49 -21.55 25.79
C TRP A 487 18.18 -22.21 24.45
N THR A 488 16.91 -22.11 24.04
CA THR A 488 16.43 -22.78 22.84
C THR A 488 15.57 -21.81 22.03
N THR A 489 15.72 -21.87 20.71
CA THR A 489 14.98 -21.04 19.76
C THR A 489 14.24 -21.93 18.76
N GLY A 490 12.96 -21.66 18.57
CA GLY A 490 12.16 -22.27 17.51
C GLY A 490 11.66 -21.25 16.50
N CYS A 491 11.52 -21.69 15.25
CA CYS A 491 11.15 -20.84 14.11
C CYS A 491 10.03 -21.48 13.28
N PRO A 492 8.78 -21.47 13.75
CA PRO A 492 7.63 -21.88 12.93
C PRO A 492 7.50 -20.96 11.71
N GLU A 493 7.57 -21.54 10.51
CA GLU A 493 7.46 -20.84 9.23
C GLU A 493 6.50 -21.58 8.29
N CYS A 494 5.58 -20.85 7.66
CA CYS A 494 4.70 -21.39 6.64
C CYS A 494 4.28 -20.34 5.62
N THR A 495 3.86 -20.80 4.44
CA THR A 495 3.29 -19.94 3.41
C THR A 495 1.83 -20.35 3.18
N MET A 496 0.89 -19.42 3.28
CA MET A 496 -0.53 -19.71 3.07
C MET A 496 -1.31 -18.52 2.50
N SER A 497 -2.43 -18.81 1.83
CA SER A 497 -3.35 -17.77 1.34
C SER A 497 -4.21 -17.24 2.50
N LEU A 498 -4.27 -15.92 2.62
CA LEU A 498 -5.04 -15.20 3.64
C LEU A 498 -5.92 -14.14 3.00
N LYS A 499 -7.02 -13.83 3.66
CA LYS A 499 -7.96 -12.77 3.27
C LYS A 499 -7.80 -11.55 4.14
N THR A 500 -8.23 -10.41 3.60
CA THR A 500 -8.36 -9.15 4.33
C THR A 500 -9.19 -9.37 5.60
N GLY A 501 -8.64 -8.97 6.74
CA GLY A 501 -9.28 -9.14 8.06
C GLY A 501 -8.92 -10.43 8.79
N ASP A 502 -8.23 -11.39 8.16
CA ASP A 502 -7.71 -12.57 8.87
C ASP A 502 -6.72 -12.14 9.96
N VAL A 503 -6.82 -12.76 11.14
CA VAL A 503 -5.93 -12.46 12.28
C VAL A 503 -4.98 -13.62 12.51
N ILE A 504 -3.69 -13.39 12.27
CA ILE A 504 -2.61 -14.30 12.63
C ILE A 504 -2.26 -14.06 14.09
N ARG A 505 -2.10 -15.11 14.90
CA ARG A 505 -1.55 -15.03 16.25
C ARG A 505 -0.40 -16.00 16.47
N MET A 506 0.60 -15.57 17.23
CA MET A 506 1.68 -16.41 17.73
C MET A 506 1.62 -16.51 19.25
N GLN A 507 1.69 -17.74 19.73
CA GLN A 507 1.73 -18.09 21.15
C GLN A 507 2.95 -18.97 21.42
N ALA A 508 3.57 -18.82 22.59
CA ALA A 508 4.62 -19.72 23.06
C ALA A 508 4.19 -20.33 24.40
N SER A 509 4.41 -21.63 24.58
CA SER A 509 4.09 -22.38 25.80
C SER A 509 5.26 -23.25 26.22
N THR A 510 5.50 -23.33 27.53
CA THR A 510 6.43 -24.30 28.11
C THR A 510 5.65 -25.46 28.73
N GLY A 511 6.07 -26.69 28.46
CA GLY A 511 5.50 -27.89 29.09
C GLY A 511 5.91 -28.10 30.55
N VAL A 512 6.81 -27.27 31.07
CA VAL A 512 7.35 -27.33 32.44
C VAL A 512 7.65 -25.89 32.88
N ALA A 513 7.34 -25.54 34.13
CA ALA A 513 7.46 -24.19 34.67
C ALA A 513 8.80 -23.52 34.30
N LEU A 514 8.73 -22.35 33.66
CA LEU A 514 9.87 -21.45 33.48
C LEU A 514 10.43 -21.13 34.88
N THR A 515 11.65 -21.56 35.16
CA THR A 515 12.34 -21.15 36.39
C THR A 515 12.52 -19.63 36.36
N SER A 516 12.11 -18.97 37.44
CA SER A 516 12.13 -17.52 37.62
C SER A 516 13.50 -16.93 37.26
N GLY A 517 13.58 -16.20 36.13
CA GLY A 517 14.77 -15.43 35.76
C GLY A 517 15.04 -15.25 34.26
N GLY A 518 14.42 -16.03 33.37
CA GLY A 518 14.66 -15.93 31.92
C GLY A 518 13.56 -15.16 31.18
N THR A 519 13.84 -13.96 30.66
CA THR A 519 12.95 -13.25 29.73
C THR A 519 13.04 -13.87 28.33
N GLY A 520 12.03 -14.62 27.92
CA GLY A 520 11.92 -15.10 26.54
C GLY A 520 11.53 -13.99 25.57
N THR A 521 11.80 -14.18 24.28
CA THR A 521 11.36 -13.28 23.20
C THR A 521 10.47 -14.03 22.23
N VAL A 522 9.39 -13.38 21.79
CA VAL A 522 8.55 -13.87 20.70
C VAL A 522 8.51 -12.79 19.63
N THR A 523 8.62 -13.18 18.36
CA THR A 523 8.40 -12.29 17.22
C THR A 523 7.48 -12.96 16.23
N LEU A 524 6.60 -12.19 15.60
CA LEU A 524 5.73 -12.65 14.52
C LEU A 524 5.92 -11.71 13.33
N THR A 525 6.06 -12.28 12.15
CA THR A 525 6.18 -11.57 10.88
C THR A 525 5.24 -12.23 9.88
N ALA A 526 4.52 -11.42 9.12
CA ALA A 526 3.72 -11.87 8.00
C ALA A 526 4.10 -11.04 6.78
N ARG A 527 4.65 -11.68 5.75
CA ARG A 527 5.09 -11.07 4.51
C ARG A 527 4.18 -11.53 3.40
N ARG A 528 3.53 -10.61 2.69
CA ARG A 528 2.79 -10.98 1.47
C ARG A 528 3.79 -11.46 0.42
N VAL A 529 3.63 -12.68 -0.05
CA VAL A 529 4.34 -13.29 -1.17
C VAL A 529 3.46 -13.06 -2.40
N ARG A 530 4.08 -12.74 -3.54
CA ARG A 530 3.35 -12.68 -4.81
C ARG A 530 3.08 -14.08 -5.32
#